data_AF-A0A6G1C9V7-F1
#
_entry.id   AF-A0A6G1C9V7-F1
#
_cell.length_a   1.000
_cell.length_b   1.000
_cell.length_c   1.000
_cell.angle_alpha   90.00
_cell.angle_beta   90.00
_cell.angle_gamma   90.00
#
_symmetry.space_group_name_H-M   'P 1'
#
loop_
_entity.id
_entity.type
_entity.pdbx_description
1 polymer ?
#
loop_
_entity_poly.entity_id
_entity_poly.type
_entity_poly.pdbx_seq_one_letter_code
_entity_poly.pdbx_strand_id
1 'polypeptide(L)'
;MVDSDIKPSMAFLYGDIMKAKDEIKAGFRNIDRPGNLNAYNNVIEIIEEKMKDRLDTPLHLAAYFLNPYYSYNNDSIFTNELVMDGFITAVETFYHGDYDKQSKVLNEELPKFRDKQGHFGKPIAKEGCKKYDFDPGWLVECGDEDDGEPVCGLTWKLIEEAYGVEECGKLRRSARLAQMREVNEDEIESEVEEASNEEDIDFESDQEDVVPLVGDDEQDGDNE
;
A
#
# COMPACT_ATOMS: atom_id res chain seq x y z
N MET A 1 -5.62 -2.97 -16.33
CA MET A 1 -4.88 -1.69 -16.33
C MET A 1 -5.47 -0.90 -15.17
N VAL A 2 -4.68 -0.65 -14.12
CA VAL A 2 -5.10 0.18 -12.99
C VAL A 2 -4.93 1.61 -13.46
N ASP A 3 -6.04 2.27 -13.82
CA ASP A 3 -6.03 3.70 -14.09
C ASP A 3 -5.80 4.42 -12.75
N SER A 4 -4.66 5.11 -12.64
CA SER A 4 -4.08 5.65 -11.41
C SER A 4 -4.82 6.84 -10.78
N ASP A 5 -5.94 7.29 -11.34
CA ASP A 5 -6.51 8.59 -11.00
C ASP A 5 -7.74 8.57 -10.08
N ILE A 6 -8.18 7.40 -9.59
CA ILE A 6 -9.47 7.31 -8.85
C ILE A 6 -9.38 6.61 -7.47
N LYS A 7 -8.29 5.92 -7.09
CA LYS A 7 -8.26 5.14 -5.83
C LYS A 7 -6.86 4.96 -5.24
N PRO A 8 -6.69 4.81 -3.91
CA PRO A 8 -5.42 4.35 -3.33
C PRO A 8 -5.09 2.93 -3.84
N SER A 9 -4.26 2.87 -4.88
CA SER A 9 -3.81 1.64 -5.55
C SER A 9 -3.00 0.72 -4.63
N MET A 10 -2.27 1.30 -3.67
CA MET A 10 -1.36 0.58 -2.79
C MET A 10 -2.05 -0.41 -1.84
N ALA A 11 -3.18 -0.03 -1.24
CA ALA A 11 -3.90 -0.86 -0.26
C ALA A 11 -4.56 -2.10 -0.88
N PHE A 12 -4.76 -2.10 -2.20
CA PHE A 12 -5.41 -3.19 -2.91
C PHE A 12 -4.45 -4.10 -3.67
N LEU A 13 -3.26 -3.58 -4.01
CA LEU A 13 -2.31 -4.24 -4.90
C LEU A 13 -1.93 -5.66 -4.47
N TYR A 14 -1.45 -5.84 -3.25
CA TYR A 14 -1.05 -7.16 -2.77
C TYR A 14 -2.25 -8.12 -2.68
N GLY A 15 -3.39 -7.63 -2.19
CA GLY A 15 -4.62 -8.42 -2.09
C GLY A 15 -5.17 -8.87 -3.46
N ASP A 16 -5.10 -8.01 -4.47
CA ASP A 16 -5.50 -8.34 -5.84
C ASP A 16 -4.58 -9.40 -6.45
N ILE A 17 -3.28 -9.37 -6.13
CA ILE A 17 -2.35 -10.42 -6.57
C ILE A 17 -2.64 -11.75 -5.86
N MET A 18 -2.92 -11.74 -4.55
CA MET A 18 -3.33 -12.94 -3.82
C MET A 18 -4.60 -13.55 -4.41
N LYS A 19 -5.60 -12.70 -4.71
CA LYS A 19 -6.83 -13.13 -5.39
C LYS A 19 -6.54 -13.70 -6.78
N ALA A 20 -5.66 -13.08 -7.55
CA ALA A 20 -5.25 -13.60 -8.87
C ALA A 20 -4.58 -14.98 -8.75
N LYS A 21 -3.72 -15.20 -7.74
CA LYS A 21 -3.13 -16.53 -7.47
C LYS A 21 -4.21 -17.58 -7.20
N ASP A 22 -5.22 -17.24 -6.41
CA ASP A 22 -6.35 -18.13 -6.11
C ASP A 22 -7.22 -18.42 -7.35
N GLU A 23 -7.48 -17.41 -8.18
CA GLU A 23 -8.24 -17.56 -9.44
C GLU A 23 -7.48 -18.43 -10.46
N ILE A 24 -6.16 -18.24 -10.59
CA ILE A 24 -5.29 -19.10 -11.40
C ILE A 24 -5.40 -20.54 -10.90
N LYS A 25 -5.26 -20.77 -9.59
CA LYS A 25 -5.39 -22.10 -8.97
C LYS A 25 -6.75 -22.74 -9.28
N ALA A 26 -7.83 -21.98 -9.18
CA ALA A 26 -9.18 -22.46 -9.48
C ALA A 26 -9.39 -22.78 -10.98
N GLY A 27 -8.69 -22.09 -11.88
CA GLY A 27 -8.72 -22.34 -13.32
C GLY A 27 -8.10 -23.68 -13.73
N PHE A 28 -7.12 -24.19 -12.98
CA PHE A 28 -6.50 -25.49 -13.23
C PHE A 28 -7.41 -26.64 -12.75
N ARG A 29 -8.16 -27.25 -13.67
CA ARG A 29 -8.92 -28.49 -13.37
C ARG A 29 -7.96 -29.64 -13.10
N ASN A 30 -8.25 -30.49 -12.12
CA ASN A 30 -7.43 -31.65 -11.73
C ASN A 30 -5.96 -31.26 -11.46
N ILE A 31 -5.74 -30.28 -10.58
CA ILE A 31 -4.41 -29.76 -10.26
C ILE A 31 -3.48 -30.86 -9.71
N ASP A 32 -4.03 -31.92 -9.12
CA ASP A 32 -3.27 -33.08 -8.62
C ASP A 32 -2.57 -33.88 -9.74
N ARG A 33 -2.91 -33.64 -11.02
CA ARG A 33 -2.19 -34.23 -12.14
C ARG A 33 -0.81 -33.60 -12.27
N PRO A 34 0.28 -34.38 -12.36
CA PRO A 34 1.65 -33.85 -12.37
C PRO A 34 1.90 -32.75 -13.41
N GLY A 35 1.35 -32.90 -14.63
CA GLY A 35 1.50 -31.89 -15.69
C GLY A 35 0.80 -30.57 -15.37
N ASN A 36 -0.36 -30.61 -14.73
CA ASN A 36 -1.11 -29.40 -14.36
C ASN A 36 -0.51 -28.74 -13.12
N LEU A 37 -0.04 -29.53 -12.14
CA LEU A 37 0.67 -29.04 -10.97
C LEU A 37 1.95 -28.28 -11.37
N ASN A 38 2.74 -28.86 -12.28
CA ASN A 38 3.96 -28.22 -12.77
C ASN A 38 3.66 -26.92 -13.50
N ALA A 39 2.65 -26.90 -14.38
CA ALA A 39 2.26 -25.68 -15.09
C ALA A 39 1.78 -24.59 -14.14
N TYR A 40 0.98 -24.94 -13.13
CA TYR A 40 0.55 -24.02 -12.08
C TYR A 40 1.75 -23.47 -11.29
N ASN A 41 2.64 -24.34 -10.82
CA ASN A 41 3.81 -23.93 -10.04
C ASN A 41 4.72 -22.98 -10.84
N ASN A 42 4.96 -23.25 -12.12
CA ASN A 42 5.74 -22.36 -12.99
C ASN A 42 5.11 -20.96 -13.07
N VAL A 43 3.77 -20.87 -13.17
CA VAL A 43 3.08 -19.59 -13.22
C VAL A 43 3.19 -18.85 -11.88
N ILE A 44 3.02 -19.57 -10.76
CA ILE A 44 3.16 -18.97 -9.43
C ILE A 44 4.59 -18.50 -9.16
N GLU A 45 5.59 -19.27 -9.56
CA GLU A 45 7.01 -18.92 -9.42
C GLU A 45 7.32 -17.63 -10.18
N ILE A 46 6.84 -17.49 -11.42
CA ILE A 46 7.01 -16.24 -12.20
C ILE A 46 6.33 -15.07 -11.48
N ILE A 47 5.14 -15.26 -10.91
CA ILE A 47 4.46 -14.19 -10.16
C ILE A 47 5.28 -13.80 -8.92
N GLU A 48 5.76 -14.77 -8.17
CA GLU A 48 6.56 -14.54 -6.96
C GLU A 48 7.87 -13.83 -7.28
N GLU A 49 8.58 -14.24 -8.32
CA GLU A 49 9.79 -13.58 -8.79
C GLU A 49 9.53 -12.11 -9.18
N LYS A 50 8.37 -11.82 -9.80
CA LYS A 50 8.01 -10.46 -10.20
C LYS A 50 7.54 -9.57 -9.06
N MET A 51 6.96 -10.18 -8.02
CA MET A 51 6.53 -9.47 -6.81
C MET A 51 7.71 -9.13 -5.91
N LYS A 52 8.72 -10.01 -5.87
CA LYS A 52 9.84 -9.93 -4.94
C LYS A 52 10.52 -8.57 -4.96
N ASP A 53 10.75 -8.04 -3.77
CA ASP A 53 11.39 -6.74 -3.48
C ASP A 53 10.68 -5.53 -4.09
N ARG A 54 9.45 -5.71 -4.59
CA ARG A 54 8.70 -4.66 -5.29
C ARG A 54 7.30 -4.48 -4.74
N LEU A 55 6.52 -5.56 -4.72
CA LEU A 55 5.09 -5.57 -4.36
C LEU A 55 4.82 -6.37 -3.08
N ASP A 56 5.86 -6.94 -2.49
CA ASP A 56 5.85 -7.69 -1.23
C ASP A 56 6.66 -6.96 -0.13
N THR A 57 6.95 -5.67 -0.32
CA THR A 57 7.66 -4.88 0.70
C THR A 57 6.81 -4.74 1.97
N PRO A 58 7.42 -4.45 3.14
CA PRO A 58 6.69 -4.25 4.39
C PRO A 58 5.50 -3.29 4.27
N LEU A 59 5.65 -2.21 3.48
CA LEU A 59 4.57 -1.25 3.23
C LEU A 59 3.37 -1.88 2.51
N HIS A 60 3.59 -2.72 1.51
CA HIS A 60 2.50 -3.41 0.79
C HIS A 60 1.80 -4.43 1.68
N LEU A 61 2.56 -5.18 2.46
CA LEU A 61 2.04 -6.17 3.41
C LEU A 61 1.22 -5.49 4.51
N ALA A 62 1.73 -4.40 5.08
CA ALA A 62 1.01 -3.57 6.04
C ALA A 62 -0.28 -2.97 5.46
N ALA A 63 -0.23 -2.48 4.23
CA ALA A 63 -1.41 -1.92 3.56
C ALA A 63 -2.47 -2.99 3.30
N TYR A 64 -2.07 -4.20 2.90
CA TYR A 64 -2.98 -5.34 2.77
C TYR A 64 -3.58 -5.76 4.12
N PHE A 65 -2.74 -5.82 5.15
CA PHE A 65 -3.14 -6.17 6.52
C PHE A 65 -4.19 -5.20 7.08
N LEU A 66 -3.96 -3.89 6.92
CA LEU A 66 -4.84 -2.84 7.43
C LEU A 66 -6.05 -2.56 6.53
N ASN A 67 -6.15 -3.19 5.34
CA ASN A 67 -7.29 -2.98 4.46
C ASN A 67 -8.51 -3.77 4.96
N PRO A 68 -9.57 -3.11 5.46
CA PRO A 68 -10.74 -3.78 6.02
C PRO A 68 -11.46 -4.67 5.00
N TYR A 69 -11.36 -4.35 3.70
CA TYR A 69 -11.94 -5.15 2.63
C TYR A 69 -11.33 -6.54 2.55
N TYR A 70 -10.04 -6.69 2.84
CA TYR A 70 -9.40 -7.99 2.89
C TYR A 70 -9.45 -8.58 4.29
N SER A 71 -8.95 -7.85 5.29
CA SER A 71 -8.74 -8.38 6.64
C SER A 71 -10.03 -8.75 7.37
N TYR A 72 -11.14 -8.04 7.13
CA TYR A 72 -12.42 -8.37 7.78
C TYR A 72 -13.23 -9.43 7.04
N ASN A 73 -12.89 -9.70 5.78
CA ASN A 73 -13.49 -10.77 4.98
C ASN A 73 -12.67 -12.08 5.09
N ASN A 74 -11.40 -11.99 5.48
CA ASN A 74 -10.53 -13.13 5.72
C ASN A 74 -9.67 -12.93 6.97
N ASP A 75 -10.17 -13.41 8.11
CA ASP A 75 -9.48 -13.30 9.40
C ASP A 75 -8.14 -14.04 9.43
N SER A 76 -7.87 -14.96 8.50
CA SER A 76 -6.57 -15.66 8.43
C SER A 76 -5.40 -14.71 8.15
N ILE A 77 -5.68 -13.52 7.60
CA ILE A 77 -4.69 -12.47 7.37
C ILE A 77 -4.05 -12.04 8.68
N PHE A 78 -4.82 -11.98 9.78
CA PHE A 78 -4.31 -11.63 11.11
C PHE A 78 -3.36 -12.67 11.71
N THR A 79 -3.38 -13.90 11.18
CA THR A 79 -2.54 -15.01 11.64
C THR A 79 -1.44 -15.37 10.64
N ASN A 80 -1.38 -14.69 9.50
CA ASN A 80 -0.37 -14.96 8.48
C ASN A 80 0.96 -14.35 8.92
N GLU A 81 1.95 -15.19 9.15
CA GLU A 81 3.28 -14.80 9.64
C GLU A 81 3.95 -13.75 8.75
N LEU A 82 3.96 -13.97 7.43
CA LEU A 82 4.59 -13.06 6.47
C LEU A 82 3.91 -11.67 6.49
N VAL A 83 2.58 -11.65 6.52
CA VAL A 83 1.84 -10.39 6.54
C VAL A 83 2.00 -9.65 7.87
N MET A 84 1.98 -10.39 8.99
CA MET A 84 2.19 -9.82 10.33
C MET A 84 3.60 -9.26 10.49
N ASP A 85 4.63 -9.98 10.03
CA ASP A 85 6.02 -9.54 10.06
C ASP A 85 6.22 -8.29 9.19
N GLY A 86 5.62 -8.26 8.00
CA GLY A 86 5.62 -7.08 7.15
C GLY A 86 4.93 -5.88 7.80
N PHE A 87 3.82 -6.08 8.50
CA PHE A 87 3.15 -5.03 9.26
C PHE A 87 4.01 -4.49 10.40
N ILE A 88 4.61 -5.37 11.21
CA ILE A 88 5.48 -4.97 12.33
C ILE A 88 6.70 -4.21 11.79
N THR A 89 7.36 -4.73 10.77
CA THR A 89 8.50 -4.09 10.11
C THR A 89 8.14 -2.70 9.58
N ALA A 90 6.93 -2.54 9.00
CA ALA A 90 6.46 -1.23 8.57
C ALA A 90 6.27 -0.28 9.76
N VAL A 91 5.67 -0.72 10.86
CA VAL A 91 5.49 0.09 12.09
C VAL A 91 6.85 0.52 12.66
N GLU A 92 7.82 -0.39 12.74
CA GLU A 92 9.19 -0.09 13.19
C GLU A 92 9.89 0.92 12.29
N THR A 93 9.63 0.85 10.98
CA THR A 93 10.18 1.80 9.99
C THR A 93 9.52 3.18 10.10
N PHE A 94 8.19 3.23 10.22
CA PHE A 94 7.43 4.50 10.31
C PHE A 94 7.68 5.25 11.62
N TYR A 95 7.80 4.53 12.74
CA TYR A 95 8.04 5.10 14.06
C TYR A 95 9.45 4.77 14.55
N HIS A 96 10.44 4.88 13.68
CA HIS A 96 11.82 4.51 14.00
C HIS A 96 12.33 5.25 15.23
N GLY A 97 12.79 4.49 16.23
CA GLY A 97 13.28 5.02 17.50
C GLY A 97 12.21 5.50 18.50
N ASP A 98 10.93 5.52 18.11
CA ASP A 98 9.80 5.92 18.96
C ASP A 98 9.04 4.68 19.44
N TYR A 99 9.60 4.01 20.45
CA TYR A 99 9.05 2.78 21.00
C TYR A 99 7.68 2.97 21.67
N ASP A 100 7.37 4.17 22.17
CA ASP A 100 6.07 4.47 22.76
C ASP A 100 4.98 4.45 21.69
N LYS A 101 5.23 5.07 20.52
CA LYS A 101 4.30 4.99 19.39
C LYS A 101 4.18 3.59 18.82
N GLN A 102 5.28 2.87 18.66
CA GLN A 102 5.24 1.47 18.20
C GLN A 102 4.40 0.61 19.15
N SER A 103 4.63 0.72 20.46
CA SER A 103 3.86 0.01 21.47
C SER A 103 2.37 0.38 21.42
N LYS A 104 2.04 1.67 21.31
CA LYS A 104 0.65 2.13 21.18
C LYS A 104 -0.03 1.52 19.96
N VAL A 105 0.63 1.52 18.80
CA VAL A 105 0.08 0.95 17.57
C VAL A 105 -0.15 -0.56 17.71
N LEU A 106 0.85 -1.30 18.19
CA LEU A 106 0.81 -2.77 18.25
C LEU A 106 -0.07 -3.30 19.38
N ASN A 107 -0.09 -2.65 20.54
CA ASN A 107 -0.74 -3.15 21.75
C ASN A 107 -2.11 -2.50 22.02
N GLU A 108 -2.35 -1.28 21.54
CA GLU A 108 -3.61 -0.57 21.81
C GLU A 108 -4.48 -0.45 20.56
N GLU A 109 -3.94 0.07 19.45
CA GLU A 109 -4.75 0.34 18.24
C GLU A 109 -5.02 -0.92 17.41
N LEU A 110 -4.01 -1.79 17.28
CA LEU A 110 -4.13 -3.01 16.49
C LEU A 110 -5.25 -3.95 16.99
N PRO A 111 -5.40 -4.23 18.30
CA PRO A 111 -6.53 -5.01 18.79
C PRO A 111 -7.88 -4.37 18.49
N LYS A 112 -8.00 -3.04 18.58
CA LYS A 112 -9.25 -2.33 18.24
C LYS A 112 -9.62 -2.53 16.77
N PHE A 113 -8.63 -2.43 15.88
CA PHE A 113 -8.82 -2.71 14.46
C PHE A 113 -9.26 -4.16 14.23
N ARG A 114 -8.50 -5.14 14.74
CA ARG A 114 -8.77 -6.57 14.55
C ARG A 114 -10.15 -6.96 15.07
N ASP A 115 -10.48 -6.52 16.28
CA ASP A 115 -11.70 -6.91 16.98
C ASP A 115 -12.90 -6.01 16.59
N LYS A 116 -12.72 -5.10 15.62
CA LYS A 116 -13.75 -4.19 15.07
C LYS A 116 -14.39 -3.36 16.19
N GLN A 117 -13.58 -2.78 17.06
CA GLN A 117 -14.01 -1.96 18.18
C GLN A 117 -14.17 -0.48 17.76
N GLY A 118 -14.84 0.33 18.58
CA GLY A 118 -15.03 1.75 18.31
C GLY A 118 -15.72 2.02 16.96
N HIS A 119 -15.15 2.89 16.14
CA HIS A 119 -15.71 3.26 14.84
C HIS A 119 -15.69 2.12 13.82
N PHE A 120 -14.69 1.22 13.87
CA PHE A 120 -14.63 0.01 13.04
C PHE A 120 -15.85 -0.91 13.26
N GLY A 121 -16.46 -0.86 14.45
CA GLY A 121 -17.59 -1.69 14.83
C GLY A 121 -18.96 -1.19 14.35
N LYS A 122 -19.05 0.05 13.87
CA LYS A 122 -20.31 0.68 13.46
C LYS A 122 -20.94 -0.08 12.27
N PRO A 123 -22.28 -0.19 12.19
CA PRO A 123 -22.95 -0.89 11.08
C PRO A 123 -22.54 -0.38 9.70
N ILE A 124 -22.40 0.94 9.55
CA ILE A 124 -21.97 1.56 8.28
C ILE A 124 -20.53 1.20 7.92
N ALA A 125 -19.62 1.11 8.90
CA ALA A 125 -18.26 0.64 8.67
C ALA A 125 -18.26 -0.83 8.25
N LYS A 126 -18.98 -1.69 8.99
CA LYS A 126 -19.09 -3.13 8.66
C LYS A 126 -19.65 -3.40 7.27
N GLU A 127 -20.64 -2.62 6.83
CA GLU A 127 -21.20 -2.75 5.49
C GLU A 127 -20.32 -2.12 4.42
N GLY A 128 -19.68 -0.99 4.75
CA GLY A 128 -18.72 -0.32 3.88
C GLY A 128 -17.52 -1.20 3.55
N CYS A 129 -16.91 -1.84 4.55
CA CYS A 129 -15.75 -2.71 4.38
C CYS A 129 -15.98 -3.88 3.41
N LYS A 130 -17.23 -4.27 3.13
CA LYS A 130 -17.54 -5.32 2.12
C LYS A 130 -17.40 -4.82 0.68
N LYS A 131 -17.36 -3.51 0.47
CA LYS A 131 -17.30 -2.90 -0.85
C LYS A 131 -15.85 -2.61 -1.20
N TYR A 132 -15.44 -3.03 -2.40
CA TYR A 132 -14.13 -2.70 -2.97
C TYR A 132 -13.94 -1.17 -3.10
N ASP A 133 -15.04 -0.42 -3.23
CA ASP A 133 -15.02 1.03 -3.38
C ASP A 133 -15.05 1.84 -2.10
N PHE A 134 -15.01 1.17 -0.96
CA PHE A 134 -15.04 1.85 0.32
C PHE A 134 -13.69 2.51 0.62
N ASP A 135 -13.72 3.82 0.77
CA ASP A 135 -12.60 4.59 1.30
C ASP A 135 -12.63 4.52 2.84
N PRO A 136 -11.63 3.93 3.51
CA PRO A 136 -11.58 3.89 4.96
C PRO A 136 -11.15 5.22 5.60
N GLY A 137 -10.74 6.24 4.83
CA GLY A 137 -10.25 7.52 5.33
C GLY A 137 -11.20 8.25 6.28
N TRP A 138 -12.53 8.14 6.06
CA TRP A 138 -13.53 8.74 6.96
C TRP A 138 -13.55 8.12 8.36
N LEU A 139 -12.97 6.93 8.54
CA LEU A 139 -12.93 6.22 9.81
C LEU A 139 -11.84 6.76 10.75
N VAL A 140 -10.86 7.48 10.20
CA VAL A 140 -9.67 7.99 10.90
C VAL A 140 -9.86 9.44 11.36
N GLU A 141 -10.70 10.25 10.69
CA GLU A 141 -10.91 11.67 11.02
C GLU A 141 -11.85 11.93 12.21
N CYS A 142 -12.59 10.92 12.70
CA CYS A 142 -13.36 11.07 13.94
C CYS A 142 -12.46 10.80 15.16
N GLY A 143 -11.48 11.68 15.40
CA GLY A 143 -10.72 11.71 16.65
C GLY A 143 -11.55 12.37 17.75
N ASP A 144 -11.47 11.84 18.97
CA ASP A 144 -12.21 12.28 20.15
C ASP A 144 -11.88 13.75 20.50
N GLU A 145 -12.74 14.69 20.11
CA GLU A 145 -12.83 16.01 20.74
C GLU A 145 -14.27 16.22 21.24
N ASP A 146 -14.35 16.73 22.46
CA ASP A 146 -15.50 16.85 23.35
C ASP A 146 -16.80 17.46 22.73
N ASP A 147 -17.93 17.03 23.30
CA ASP A 147 -19.22 17.74 23.37
C ASP A 147 -19.90 18.21 22.08
N GLY A 148 -20.13 17.31 21.13
CA GLY A 148 -21.10 17.55 20.06
C GLY A 148 -21.00 16.49 18.99
N GLU A 149 -22.13 15.97 18.51
CA GLU A 149 -22.13 14.93 17.47
C GLU A 149 -21.26 15.36 16.28
N PRO A 150 -20.12 14.69 16.02
CA PRO A 150 -19.45 14.87 14.78
C PRO A 150 -20.20 14.00 13.77
N VAL A 151 -21.01 14.63 12.93
CA VAL A 151 -21.54 14.01 11.71
C VAL A 151 -20.37 13.90 10.72
N CYS A 152 -19.38 13.07 11.07
CA CYS A 152 -18.30 12.73 10.17
C CYS A 152 -18.82 11.67 9.17
N GLY A 153 -18.90 12.08 7.90
CA GLY A 153 -18.81 11.15 6.77
C GLY A 153 -20.12 10.64 6.13
N LEU A 154 -21.29 11.20 6.41
CA LEU A 154 -22.38 11.09 5.43
C LEU A 154 -21.97 11.99 4.27
N THR A 155 -21.76 11.43 3.06
CA THR A 155 -21.48 12.24 1.87
C THR A 155 -22.42 13.44 1.87
N TRP A 156 -21.91 14.65 1.62
CA TRP A 156 -22.67 15.91 1.71
C TRP A 156 -24.07 15.82 1.05
N LYS A 157 -24.17 15.00 -0.01
CA LYS A 157 -25.40 14.63 -0.71
C LYS A 157 -26.48 13.96 0.16
N LEU A 158 -26.11 13.05 1.06
CA LEU A 158 -27.04 12.41 2.01
C LEU A 158 -27.50 13.40 3.10
N ILE A 159 -26.63 14.33 3.51
CA ILE A 159 -27.00 15.37 4.48
C ILE A 159 -27.99 16.36 3.84
N GLU A 160 -27.75 16.75 2.59
CA GLU A 160 -28.65 17.60 1.79
C GLU A 160 -30.03 16.96 1.60
N GLU A 161 -30.06 15.64 1.35
CA GLU A 161 -31.28 14.86 1.18
C GLU A 161 -32.05 14.66 2.51
N ALA A 162 -31.36 14.61 3.65
CA ALA A 162 -31.96 14.42 4.97
C ALA A 162 -32.42 15.74 5.64
N TYR A 163 -31.71 16.86 5.44
CA TYR A 163 -31.94 18.11 6.18
C TYR A 163 -32.48 19.28 5.33
N GLY A 164 -32.50 19.15 4.00
CA GLY A 164 -33.00 20.19 3.10
C GLY A 164 -32.02 21.36 2.91
N VAL A 165 -32.10 21.96 1.72
CA VAL A 165 -31.09 22.87 1.13
C VAL A 165 -30.83 24.15 1.95
N GLU A 166 -31.78 24.59 2.79
CA GLU A 166 -31.71 25.90 3.45
C GLU A 166 -30.79 25.99 4.67
N GLU A 167 -30.55 24.91 5.42
CA GLU A 167 -29.63 24.94 6.56
C GLU A 167 -28.17 24.75 6.15
N CYS A 168 -27.94 23.99 5.07
CA CYS A 168 -26.60 23.66 4.59
C CYS A 168 -25.82 24.88 4.04
N GLY A 169 -26.55 25.87 3.50
CA GLY A 169 -25.96 27.11 2.96
C GLY A 169 -25.35 28.03 4.03
N LYS A 170 -25.69 27.86 5.31
CA LYS A 170 -25.14 28.68 6.41
C LYS A 170 -23.76 28.16 6.87
N LEU A 171 -23.58 26.85 6.93
CA LEU A 171 -22.32 26.20 7.35
C LEU A 171 -21.18 26.47 6.35
N ARG A 172 -21.46 26.48 5.05
CA ARG A 172 -20.46 26.72 3.98
C ARG A 172 -19.79 28.09 4.03
N ARG A 173 -20.42 29.10 4.66
CA ARG A 173 -19.85 30.45 4.80
C ARG A 173 -18.92 30.59 6.00
N SER A 174 -19.07 29.77 7.04
CA SER A 174 -18.28 29.87 8.27
C SER A 174 -16.85 29.32 8.13
N ALA A 175 -16.63 28.35 7.23
CA ALA A 175 -15.31 27.75 7.00
C ALA A 175 -14.33 28.68 6.25
N ARG A 176 -14.81 29.72 5.54
CA ARG A 176 -13.95 30.63 4.76
C ARG A 176 -13.37 31.81 5.55
N LEU A 177 -13.82 32.04 6.78
CA LEU A 177 -13.47 33.25 7.55
C LEU A 177 -12.62 32.98 8.80
N ALA A 178 -12.13 31.76 9.00
CA ALA A 178 -11.19 31.46 10.08
C ALA A 178 -9.74 31.73 9.63
N GLN A 179 -9.30 32.97 9.86
CA GLN A 179 -7.92 33.43 10.12
C GLN A 179 -6.89 33.48 8.96
N MET A 180 -6.75 34.67 8.36
CA MET A 180 -5.44 35.18 7.93
C MET A 180 -4.71 35.71 9.18
N ARG A 181 -3.60 35.09 9.57
CA ARG A 181 -2.60 35.74 10.44
C ARG A 181 -1.59 36.43 9.53
N GLU A 182 -1.35 37.71 9.76
CA GLU A 182 -0.22 38.44 9.17
C GLU A 182 1.08 37.84 9.72
N VAL A 183 1.98 37.43 8.83
CA VAL A 183 3.34 37.00 9.18
C VAL A 183 4.26 38.19 8.90
N ASN A 184 4.92 38.73 9.94
CA ASN A 184 6.00 39.71 9.80
C ASN A 184 7.19 39.04 9.09
N GLU A 185 7.78 39.70 8.10
CA GLU A 185 8.82 39.16 7.20
C GLU A 185 10.26 39.25 7.75
N ASP A 186 10.49 39.71 8.97
CA ASP A 186 11.85 39.88 9.49
C ASP A 186 12.15 38.87 10.59
N GLU A 187 13.06 37.92 10.29
CA GLU A 187 13.94 37.14 11.18
C GLU A 187 13.97 35.64 10.83
N ILE A 188 14.60 35.32 9.69
CA ILE A 188 15.24 34.01 9.45
C ILE A 188 16.69 34.31 9.10
N GLU A 189 17.58 34.21 10.09
CA GLU A 189 19.02 34.20 9.84
C GLU A 189 19.39 32.87 9.16
N SER A 190 19.99 32.98 7.97
CA SER A 190 20.48 31.86 7.17
C SER A 190 21.77 31.29 7.79
N GLU A 191 21.73 30.07 8.31
CA GLU A 191 22.94 29.30 8.59
C GLU A 191 23.49 28.68 7.30
N VAL A 192 24.81 28.75 7.18
CA VAL A 192 25.62 28.60 5.96
C VAL A 192 25.82 27.12 5.60
N GLU A 193 25.56 26.77 4.34
CA GLU A 193 25.93 25.48 3.75
C GLU A 193 27.45 25.38 3.57
N GLU A 194 28.07 24.36 4.18
CA GLU A 194 29.46 24.01 3.91
C GLU A 194 29.56 23.22 2.59
N ALA A 195 30.45 23.70 1.71
CA ALA A 195 30.76 23.10 0.43
C ALA A 195 31.44 21.72 0.59
N SER A 196 30.83 20.67 0.06
CA SER A 196 31.50 19.39 -0.17
C SER A 196 32.35 19.47 -1.44
N ASN A 197 33.66 19.23 -1.31
CA ASN A 197 34.64 19.28 -2.39
C ASN A 197 34.28 18.36 -3.57
N GLU A 198 34.31 18.91 -4.78
CA GLU A 198 34.32 18.18 -6.04
C GLU A 198 35.75 17.64 -6.28
N GLU A 199 35.98 16.35 -6.08
CA GLU A 199 37.14 15.66 -6.66
C GLU A 199 36.72 15.03 -7.99
N ASP A 200 37.35 15.53 -9.07
CA ASP A 200 37.19 15.06 -10.45
C ASP A 200 37.48 13.56 -10.57
N ILE A 201 36.49 12.80 -11.02
CA ILE A 201 36.63 11.36 -11.30
C ILE A 201 37.06 11.20 -12.77
N ASP A 202 38.35 10.94 -13.00
CA ASP A 202 38.87 10.63 -14.34
C ASP A 202 38.35 9.26 -14.83
N PHE A 203 37.72 9.26 -16.00
CA PHE A 203 37.10 8.09 -16.63
C PHE A 203 38.08 7.48 -17.64
N GLU A 204 38.80 6.40 -17.28
CA GLU A 204 39.59 5.62 -18.23
C GLU A 204 38.68 4.71 -19.07
N SER A 205 38.66 4.95 -20.39
CA SER A 205 37.90 4.23 -21.40
C SER A 205 38.81 3.23 -22.10
N ASP A 206 38.82 1.97 -21.68
CA ASP A 206 39.43 0.89 -22.46
C ASP A 206 38.37 0.20 -23.35
N GLN A 207 38.60 0.33 -24.65
CA GLN A 207 37.81 -0.26 -25.73
C GLN A 207 38.16 -1.75 -25.87
N GLU A 208 37.17 -2.64 -25.78
CA GLU A 208 37.36 -4.06 -26.12
C GLU A 208 37.46 -4.25 -27.63
N ASP A 209 38.59 -4.78 -28.08
CA ASP A 209 38.84 -5.25 -29.45
C ASP A 209 37.96 -6.47 -29.78
N VAL A 210 37.11 -6.32 -30.79
CA VAL A 210 36.25 -7.38 -31.32
C VAL A 210 37.08 -8.32 -32.21
N VAL A 211 37.31 -9.55 -31.75
CA VAL A 211 37.93 -10.61 -32.58
C VAL A 211 36.84 -11.28 -33.42
N PRO A 212 36.95 -11.36 -34.77
CA PRO A 212 35.95 -12.02 -35.60
C PRO A 212 36.08 -13.55 -35.52
N LEU A 213 34.96 -14.22 -35.28
CA LEU A 213 34.79 -15.66 -35.48
C LEU A 213 34.87 -15.97 -36.99
N VAL A 214 35.90 -16.72 -37.38
CA VAL A 214 35.97 -17.37 -38.70
C VAL A 214 35.34 -18.76 -38.55
N GLY A 215 34.24 -18.99 -39.26
CA GLY A 215 33.64 -20.31 -39.47
C GLY A 215 34.23 -21.00 -40.71
N ASP A 216 33.84 -22.27 -40.83
CA ASP A 216 33.92 -23.15 -42.00
C ASP A 216 35.31 -23.82 -42.17
N ASP A 217 35.48 -25.14 -42.35
CA ASP A 217 34.62 -26.17 -42.95
C ASP A 217 35.04 -27.59 -42.52
N GLU A 218 34.11 -28.50 -42.78
CA GLU A 218 34.16 -29.96 -42.85
C GLU A 218 35.48 -30.59 -43.37
N GLN A 219 35.86 -31.74 -42.80
CA GLN A 219 36.31 -32.86 -43.62
C GLN A 219 36.21 -34.22 -42.88
N ASP A 220 35.31 -35.05 -43.41
CA ASP A 220 35.33 -36.50 -43.34
C ASP A 220 36.66 -37.07 -43.90
N GLY A 221 37.05 -38.28 -43.43
CA GLY A 221 37.90 -39.16 -44.23
C GLY A 221 38.89 -40.05 -43.45
N ASP A 222 38.49 -41.31 -43.29
CA ASP A 222 39.25 -42.57 -43.26
C ASP A 222 40.78 -42.54 -43.48
N ASN A 223 41.53 -43.31 -42.67
CA ASN A 223 42.17 -44.57 -43.11
C ASN A 223 43.08 -45.22 -42.06
N GLU A 224 42.99 -46.56 -42.04
CA GLU A 224 43.93 -47.63 -41.60
C GLU A 224 44.48 -47.68 -40.16
#